data_AF-A0AAV4ZPH7-F1
#
_entry.id   AF-A0AAV4ZPH7-F1
#
_cell.length_a   1.000
_cell.length_b   1.000
_cell.length_c   1.000
_cell.angle_alpha   90.00
_cell.angle_beta   90.00
_cell.angle_gamma   90.00
#
_symmetry.space_group_name_H-M   'P 1'
#
loop_
_entity.id
_entity.type
_entity.pdbx_description
1 polymer ?
#
loop_
_entity_poly.entity_id
_entity_poly.type
_entity_poly.pdbx_seq_one_letter_code
_entity_poly.pdbx_strand_id
1 'polypeptide(L)'
;MADLLKFPANSRPRHVRRAYQVHRFVKSGGVLTSCIITARDDSDAKRQAAGLTAGNRTELWASDRLVAVFGAFENPIASAIRLHAERPPTEQ
;
A
#
# COMPACT_ATOMS: atom_id res chain seq x y z
N MET A 1 28.51 -5.28 -33.66
CA MET A 1 29.10 -5.17 -32.30
C MET A 1 28.19 -4.23 -31.53
N ALA A 2 27.39 -4.75 -30.59
CA ALA A 2 26.36 -3.96 -29.89
C ALA A 2 26.88 -3.58 -28.51
N ASP A 3 26.91 -2.29 -28.21
CA ASP A 3 27.26 -1.79 -26.88
C ASP A 3 26.15 -2.14 -25.88
N LEU A 4 26.54 -2.91 -24.86
CA LEU A 4 25.69 -3.24 -23.73
C LEU A 4 25.52 -1.98 -22.87
N LEU A 5 24.35 -1.34 -22.98
CA LEU A 5 23.93 -0.28 -22.05
C LEU A 5 23.86 -0.86 -20.63
N LYS A 6 24.92 -0.65 -19.85
CA LYS A 6 24.91 -0.94 -18.41
C LYS A 6 24.07 0.12 -17.72
N PHE A 7 22.84 -0.25 -17.38
CA PHE A 7 22.04 0.53 -16.45
C PHE A 7 22.75 0.56 -15.09
N PRO A 8 23.03 1.74 -14.51
CA PRO A 8 23.58 1.80 -13.17
C PRO A 8 22.57 1.17 -12.23
N ALA A 9 22.94 0.03 -11.64
CA ALA A 9 22.30 -0.51 -10.47
C ALA A 9 22.63 0.46 -9.32
N ASN A 10 21.93 1.60 -9.30
CA ASN A 10 21.97 2.54 -8.20
C ASN A 10 21.45 1.78 -6.98
N SER A 11 22.37 1.22 -6.20
CA SER A 11 22.13 0.75 -4.85
C SER A 11 21.55 1.93 -4.09
N ARG A 12 20.22 1.99 -4.03
CA ARG A 12 19.50 3.12 -3.40
C ARG A 12 20.10 3.32 -2.00
N PRO A 13 20.31 4.57 -1.56
CA PRO A 13 20.87 4.83 -0.24
C PRO A 13 20.07 4.08 0.81
N ARG A 14 20.76 3.39 1.72
CA ARG A 14 20.23 2.47 2.74
C ARG A 14 19.23 3.12 3.73
N HIS A 15 18.91 4.41 3.55
CA HIS A 15 18.08 5.24 4.41
C HIS A 15 17.20 6.28 3.68
N VAL A 16 16.80 6.05 2.42
CA VAL A 16 15.80 6.93 1.79
C VAL A 16 14.45 6.71 2.45
N ARG A 17 14.00 7.67 3.27
CA ARG A 17 12.62 7.69 3.78
C ARG A 17 11.68 7.78 2.58
N ARG A 18 10.71 6.87 2.52
CA ARG A 18 9.69 6.84 1.47
C ARG A 18 8.47 7.59 1.93
N ALA A 19 7.80 8.27 1.01
CA ALA A 19 6.51 8.90 1.26
C ALA A 19 5.40 7.85 1.14
N TYR A 20 4.47 7.88 2.10
CA TYR A 20 3.27 7.07 2.13
C TYR A 20 2.07 7.99 2.26
N GLN A 21 0.98 7.65 1.57
CA GLN A 21 -0.29 8.35 1.68
C GLN A 21 -1.17 7.62 2.69
N VAL A 22 -1.78 8.38 3.58
CA VAL A 22 -2.75 7.89 4.56
C VAL A 22 -4.07 8.53 4.23
N HIS A 23 -5.06 7.72 3.86
CA HIS A 23 -6.42 8.17 3.58
C HIS A 23 -7.33 7.71 4.70
N ARG A 24 -7.97 8.66 5.39
CA ARG A 24 -8.99 8.37 6.39
C ARG A 24 -10.36 8.56 5.78
N PHE A 25 -11.28 7.67 6.08
CA PHE A 25 -12.60 7.64 5.49
C PHE A 25 -13.69 7.90 6.54
N VAL A 26 -14.77 8.56 6.13
CA VAL A 26 -16.02 8.58 6.90
C VAL A 26 -16.73 7.23 6.77
N LYS A 27 -17.68 6.94 7.66
CA LYS A 27 -18.47 5.69 7.64
C LYS A 27 -19.20 5.45 6.32
N SER A 28 -19.62 6.51 5.63
CA SER A 28 -20.28 6.43 4.32
C SER A 28 -19.33 6.06 3.16
N GLY A 29 -18.03 5.92 3.41
CA GLY A 29 -17.03 5.52 2.40
C GLY A 29 -16.36 6.68 1.67
N GLY A 30 -16.75 7.93 1.95
CA GLY A 30 -16.03 9.12 1.44
C GLY A 30 -14.68 9.33 2.15
N VAL A 31 -13.74 9.98 1.47
CA VAL A 31 -12.45 10.37 2.08
C VAL A 31 -12.71 11.55 3.02
N LEU A 32 -12.42 11.38 4.31
CA LEU A 32 -12.48 12.41 5.33
C LEU A 32 -11.24 13.32 5.27
N THR A 33 -10.05 12.71 5.21
CA THR A 33 -8.79 13.45 5.15
C THR A 33 -7.69 12.59 4.54
N SER A 34 -6.71 13.23 3.94
CA SER A 34 -5.52 12.58 3.39
C SER A 34 -4.28 13.28 3.91
N CYS A 35 -3.28 12.52 4.36
CA CYS A 35 -1.98 13.06 4.74
C CYS A 35 -0.84 12.21 4.21
N ILE A 36 0.37 12.79 4.17
CA ILE A 36 1.57 12.11 3.75
C ILE A 36 2.47 11.89 4.97
N ILE A 37 2.92 10.66 5.17
CA ILE A 37 3.93 10.31 6.19
C ILE A 37 5.20 9.84 5.51
N THR A 38 6.34 10.07 6.15
CA THR A 38 7.63 9.55 5.69
C THR A 38 8.10 8.43 6.61
N ALA A 39 8.34 7.24 6.06
CA ALA A 39 8.76 6.08 6.83
C ALA A 39 9.93 5.36 6.16
N ARG A 40 10.68 4.58 6.94
CA ARG A 40 11.84 3.82 6.45
C ARG A 40 11.42 2.61 5.63
N ASP A 41 10.35 1.97 6.04
CA ASP A 41 9.77 0.77 5.44
C ASP A 41 8.27 0.68 5.75
N ASP A 42 7.62 -0.34 5.20
CA ASP A 42 6.19 -0.56 5.36
C ASP A 42 5.79 -0.86 6.82
N SER A 43 6.69 -1.43 7.62
CA SER A 43 6.41 -1.75 9.03
C SER A 43 6.43 -0.49 9.90
N ASP A 44 7.40 0.40 9.68
CA ASP A 44 7.48 1.73 10.27
C ASP A 44 6.27 2.58 9.84
N ALA A 45 5.92 2.57 8.54
CA ALA A 45 4.75 3.26 8.02
C ALA A 45 3.46 2.78 8.68
N LYS A 46 3.30 1.46 8.86
CA LYS A 46 2.13 0.89 9.54
C LYS A 46 2.03 1.34 10.98
N ARG A 47 3.15 1.35 11.72
CA ARG A 47 3.18 1.79 13.12
C ARG A 47 2.78 3.25 13.24
N GLN A 48 3.27 4.11 12.36
CA GLN A 48 2.91 5.53 12.32
C GLN A 48 1.43 5.72 11.94
N ALA A 49 0.94 5.02 10.91
CA ALA A 49 -0.43 5.13 10.44
C ALA A 49 -1.47 4.59 11.44
N ALA A 50 -1.11 3.58 12.25
CA ALA A 50 -2.00 3.02 13.27
C ALA A 50 -2.48 4.10 14.26
N GLY A 51 -1.61 5.04 14.64
CA GLY A 51 -1.96 6.16 15.52
C GLY A 51 -2.85 7.23 14.87
N LEU A 52 -2.97 7.25 13.55
CA LEU A 52 -3.73 8.26 12.80
C LEU A 52 -5.19 7.87 12.52
N THR A 53 -5.57 6.63 12.84
CA THR A 53 -6.92 6.11 12.58
C THR A 53 -8.02 6.89 13.27
N ALA A 54 -7.81 7.30 14.52
CA ALA A 54 -8.80 8.00 15.34
C ALA A 54 -10.20 7.32 15.29
N GLY A 55 -10.25 5.99 15.33
CA GLY A 55 -11.49 5.20 15.28
C GLY A 55 -12.16 5.09 13.90
N ASN A 56 -11.60 5.72 12.87
CA ASN A 56 -12.13 5.67 11.50
C ASN A 56 -11.36 4.66 10.64
N ARG A 57 -12.03 4.19 9.58
CA ARG A 57 -11.36 3.42 8.52
C ARG A 57 -10.23 4.26 7.93
N THR A 58 -9.05 3.67 7.85
CA THR A 58 -7.86 4.34 7.33
C THR A 58 -7.09 3.39 6.43
N GLU A 59 -6.66 3.88 5.28
CA GLU A 59 -5.84 3.14 4.33
C GLU A 59 -4.47 3.77 4.23
N LEU A 60 -3.45 2.92 4.16
CA LEU A 60 -2.06 3.30 3.97
C LEU A 60 -1.60 2.82 2.61
N TRP A 61 -1.12 3.75 1.80
CA TRP A 61 -0.69 3.54 0.42
C TRP A 61 0.77 3.93 0.25
N ALA A 62 1.51 3.09 -0.47
CA ALA A 62 2.84 3.39 -0.97
C ALA A 62 2.74 3.64 -2.47
N SER A 63 2.60 4.90 -2.88
CA SER A 63 2.27 5.25 -4.27
C SER A 63 0.96 4.56 -4.71
N ASP A 64 1.01 3.63 -5.65
CA ASP A 64 -0.11 2.89 -6.21
C ASP A 64 -0.43 1.58 -5.46
N ARG A 65 0.34 1.25 -4.42
CA ARG A 65 0.22 -0.02 -3.69
C ARG A 65 -0.41 0.16 -2.31
N LEU A 66 -1.54 -0.51 -2.07
CA LEU A 66 -2.14 -0.60 -0.73
C LEU A 66 -1.25 -1.44 0.21
N VAL A 67 -0.83 -0.84 1.33
CA VAL A 67 0.08 -1.43 2.31
C VAL A 67 -0.66 -2.00 3.51
N ALA A 68 -1.69 -1.29 3.98
CA ALA A 68 -2.51 -1.71 5.10
C ALA A 68 -3.86 -0.98 5.12
N VAL A 69 -4.84 -1.61 5.75
CA VAL A 69 -6.11 -0.97 6.13
C VAL A 69 -6.28 -1.14 7.64
N PHE A 70 -6.73 -0.08 8.29
CA PHE A 70 -6.92 0.01 9.73
C PHE A 70 -8.34 0.46 10.06
N GLY A 71 -8.79 0.16 11.29
CA GLY A 71 -10.08 0.57 11.82
C GLY A 71 -11.12 -0.55 11.83
N ALA A 72 -12.22 -0.31 12.55
CA ALA A 72 -13.35 -1.23 12.59
C ALA A 72 -14.20 -1.08 11.33
N PHE A 73 -14.52 -2.21 10.71
CA PHE A 73 -15.35 -2.28 9.52
C PHE A 73 -16.78 -2.61 9.94
N GLU A 74 -17.74 -1.73 9.65
CA GLU A 74 -19.16 -2.08 9.78
C GLU A 74 -19.60 -3.04 8.65
N ASN A 75 -18.88 -3.03 7.51
CA ASN A 75 -19.14 -3.89 6.36
C ASN A 75 -17.85 -4.60 5.92
N PRO A 76 -17.89 -5.90 5.55
CA PRO A 76 -16.71 -6.61 5.09
C PRO A 76 -16.14 -5.95 3.82
N ILE A 77 -14.85 -5.70 3.82
CA ILE A 77 -14.12 -5.10 2.69
C ILE A 77 -13.10 -6.10 2.19
N ALA A 78 -13.08 -6.32 0.87
CA ALA A 78 -12.03 -7.09 0.24
C ALA A 78 -10.68 -6.36 0.40
N SER A 79 -9.90 -6.79 1.40
CA SER A 79 -8.58 -6.24 1.71
C SER A 79 -7.49 -6.72 0.73
N ALA A 80 -7.78 -7.75 -0.06
CA ALA A 80 -6.93 -8.23 -1.13
C ALA A 80 -7.80 -8.90 -2.22
N ILE A 81 -7.50 -8.62 -3.48
CA ILE A 81 -8.02 -9.37 -4.63
C ILE A 81 -6.85 -10.16 -5.18
N ARG A 82 -6.91 -11.50 -5.08
CA ARG A 82 -5.89 -12.38 -5.67
C ARG A 82 -6.39 -12.85 -7.02
N LEU A 83 -5.60 -12.64 -8.06
CA LEU A 83 -5.83 -13.25 -9.36
C LEU A 83 -5.52 -14.74 -9.22
N HIS A 84 -6.54 -15.60 -9.29
CA HIS A 84 -6.32 -17.03 -9.43
C HIS A 84 -5.84 -17.31 -10.85
N ALA A 85 -4.74 -18.04 -11.00
CA ALA A 85 -4.33 -18.53 -12.31
C ALA A 85 -5.44 -19.44 -12.85
N GLU A 86 -5.97 -19.10 -14.03
CA GLU A 86 -6.92 -19.95 -14.74
C GLU A 86 -6.32 -21.35 -14.88
N ARG A 87 -7.02 -22.36 -14.35
CA ARG A 87 -6.70 -23.74 -14.64
C ARG A 87 -7.19 -23.98 -16.08
N PRO A 88 -6.31 -24.30 -17.05
CA PRO A 88 -6.78 -24.64 -18.39
C PRO A 88 -7.70 -25.85 -18.28
N PRO A 89 -8.82 -25.89 -19.03
CA PRO A 89 -9.70 -27.03 -19.03
C PRO A 89 -8.92 -28.26 -19.51
N THR A 90 -8.92 -29.32 -18.71
CA THR A 90 -8.41 -30.62 -19.14
C THR A 90 -9.40 -31.16 -20.18
N GLU A 91 -9.05 -31.04 -21.46
CA GLU A 91 -9.76 -31.79 -22.51
C GLU A 91 -9.47 -33.29 -22.31
N GLN A 92 -10.55 -34.07 -22.22
CA GLN A 92 -10.52 -35.53 -22.19
C GLN A 92 -10.43 -36.09 -23.61
#